data_AF-A0A4R5TSK7-F1
#
_entry.id   AF-A0A4R5TSK7-F1
#
_cell.length_a   1.000
_cell.length_b   1.000
_cell.length_c   1.000
_cell.angle_alpha   90.00
_cell.angle_beta   90.00
_cell.angle_gamma   90.00
#
_symmetry.space_group_name_H-M   'P 1'
#
loop_
_entity.id
_entity.type
_entity.pdbx_description
1 polymer ?
#
loop_
_entity_poly.entity_id
_entity_poly.type
_entity_poly.pdbx_seq_one_letter_code
_entity_poly.pdbx_strand_id
1 'polypeptide(L)'
;MDDIQFRSVSGTDPLGDLQWIEDYPIHWRMTSAGGEGTASIRPPCSGIHAPVTVTGDKVVIDTRRMSIEAQYCGPPVGDYDLWLHHLIERPLRYSWDGRTLILNNDRGSLTFEREE
;
A
#
# COMPACT_ATOMS: atom_id res chain seq x y z
N MET A 1 -5.97 -10.96 17.01
CA MET A 1 -4.90 -10.18 16.37
C MET A 1 -5.28 -10.22 14.91
N ASP A 2 -5.98 -9.19 14.45
CA ASP A 2 -6.68 -9.29 13.18
C ASP A 2 -5.67 -9.01 12.08
N ASP A 3 -5.19 -10.09 11.53
CA ASP A 3 -4.41 -10.13 10.31
C ASP A 3 -5.38 -9.91 9.14
N ILE A 4 -5.33 -8.71 8.56
CA ILE A 4 -6.27 -8.32 7.50
C ILE A 4 -5.49 -8.17 6.21
N GLN A 5 -6.00 -8.81 5.16
CA GLN A 5 -5.48 -8.78 3.80
C GLN A 5 -6.40 -7.94 2.92
N PHE A 6 -5.80 -7.24 1.97
CA PHE A 6 -6.47 -6.32 1.08
C PHE A 6 -5.89 -6.43 -0.33
N ARG A 7 -6.75 -6.25 -1.33
CA ARG A 7 -6.37 -6.14 -2.74
C ARG A 7 -6.81 -4.81 -3.29
N SER A 8 -5.91 -4.10 -3.98
CA SER A 8 -6.27 -2.84 -4.63
C SER A 8 -7.24 -3.09 -5.77
N VAL A 9 -8.29 -2.28 -5.84
CA VAL A 9 -9.31 -2.29 -6.90
C VAL A 9 -9.30 -1.03 -7.74
N SER A 10 -8.73 0.06 -7.23
CA SER A 10 -8.48 1.28 -7.99
C SER A 10 -7.37 2.12 -7.38
N GLY A 11 -6.82 3.03 -8.18
CA GLY A 11 -5.84 3.99 -7.71
C GLY A 11 -5.83 5.25 -8.55
N THR A 12 -5.32 6.33 -7.98
CA THR A 12 -5.15 7.62 -8.66
C THR A 12 -3.83 8.27 -8.26
N ASP A 13 -3.31 9.11 -9.14
CA ASP A 13 -2.20 10.01 -8.88
C ASP A 13 -2.52 11.43 -9.42
N PRO A 14 -1.61 12.42 -9.32
CA PRO A 14 -1.87 13.77 -9.84
C PRO A 14 -2.09 13.85 -11.35
N LEU A 15 -1.74 12.82 -12.12
CA LEU A 15 -1.91 12.74 -13.57
C LEU A 15 -3.23 12.05 -13.96
N GLY A 16 -3.83 11.28 -13.06
CA GLY A 16 -5.16 10.70 -13.23
C GLY A 16 -5.29 9.30 -12.65
N ASP A 17 -6.18 8.52 -13.25
CA ASP A 17 -6.46 7.16 -12.81
C ASP A 17 -5.33 6.19 -13.17
N LEU A 18 -4.94 5.34 -12.22
CA LEU A 18 -3.94 4.30 -12.38
C LEU A 18 -4.58 3.05 -12.97
N GLN A 19 -4.83 3.09 -14.29
CA GLN A 19 -5.50 2.01 -15.02
C GLN A 19 -4.82 0.63 -14.87
N TRP A 20 -3.51 0.61 -14.62
CA TRP A 20 -2.74 -0.63 -14.46
C TRP A 20 -3.10 -1.43 -13.19
N ILE A 21 -3.79 -0.83 -12.22
CA ILE A 21 -4.20 -1.52 -10.98
C ILE A 21 -5.13 -2.70 -11.26
N GLU A 22 -5.93 -2.66 -12.33
CA GLU A 22 -6.82 -3.76 -12.72
C GLU A 22 -6.04 -5.04 -13.05
N ASP A 23 -5.00 -4.91 -13.87
CA ASP A 23 -4.15 -6.02 -14.31
C ASP A 23 -3.09 -6.39 -13.26
N TYR A 24 -2.65 -5.41 -12.46
CA TYR A 24 -1.53 -5.52 -11.55
C TYR A 24 -1.91 -5.02 -10.14
N PRO A 25 -2.80 -5.74 -9.43
CA PRO A 25 -3.24 -5.31 -8.12
C PRO A 25 -2.10 -5.38 -7.11
N ILE A 26 -2.07 -4.39 -6.22
CA ILE A 26 -1.24 -4.37 -5.04
C ILE A 26 -1.96 -5.11 -3.94
N HIS A 27 -1.29 -6.10 -3.34
CA HIS A 27 -1.79 -6.76 -2.13
C HIS A 27 -1.18 -6.13 -0.90
N TRP A 28 -2.00 -5.89 0.10
CA TRP A 28 -1.59 -5.26 1.34
C TRP A 28 -2.07 -6.08 2.52
N ARG A 29 -1.16 -6.49 3.39
CA ARG A 29 -1.46 -7.22 4.62
C ARG A 29 -1.00 -6.41 5.83
N MET A 30 -1.88 -6.24 6.81
CA MET A 30 -1.58 -5.57 8.07
C MET A 30 -1.79 -6.52 9.24
N THR A 31 -0.77 -6.60 10.10
CA THR A 31 -0.81 -7.48 11.28
C THR A 31 -1.20 -6.76 12.58
N SER A 32 -1.52 -5.45 12.54
CA SER A 32 -2.05 -4.72 13.69
C SER A 32 -3.31 -3.92 13.41
N ALA A 33 -4.32 -4.11 14.25
CA ALA A 33 -5.45 -3.22 14.41
C ALA A 33 -5.30 -2.49 15.76
N GLY A 34 -4.67 -1.30 15.76
CA GLY A 34 -4.63 -0.40 16.92
C GLY A 34 -3.24 -0.06 17.47
N GLY A 35 -2.48 0.77 16.74
CA GLY A 35 -1.28 1.44 17.27
C GLY A 35 0.00 1.16 16.46
N GLU A 36 0.57 -0.03 16.60
CA GLU A 36 1.81 -0.43 15.93
C GLU A 36 1.70 -1.86 15.37
N GLY A 37 2.28 -2.10 14.19
CA GLY A 37 2.30 -3.41 13.55
C GLY A 37 3.29 -3.51 12.42
N THR A 38 3.05 -4.48 11.53
CA THR A 38 3.84 -4.66 10.31
C THR A 38 2.91 -4.60 9.10
N ALA A 39 3.32 -3.84 8.09
CA ALA A 39 2.74 -3.88 6.75
C ALA A 39 3.59 -4.81 5.88
N SER A 40 2.93 -5.73 5.20
CA SER A 40 3.51 -6.50 4.10
C SER A 40 2.80 -6.07 2.82
N ILE A 41 3.52 -5.40 1.93
CA ILE A 41 2.98 -4.76 0.74
C ILE A 41 3.60 -5.48 -0.46
N ARG A 42 2.76 -5.94 -1.37
CA ARG A 42 3.13 -6.72 -2.55
C ARG A 42 2.66 -5.94 -3.78
N PRO A 43 3.46 -4.99 -4.28
CA PRO A 43 3.35 -4.54 -5.66
C PRO A 43 3.70 -5.67 -6.65
N PRO A 44 3.51 -5.44 -7.95
CA PRO A 44 3.63 -6.50 -8.96
C PRO A 44 5.04 -7.08 -9.11
N CYS A 45 6.10 -6.33 -8.75
CA CYS A 45 7.47 -6.83 -8.82
C CYS A 45 8.01 -7.34 -7.47
N SER A 46 8.07 -6.46 -6.46
CA SER A 46 8.93 -6.68 -5.29
C SER A 46 8.18 -6.59 -3.96
N GLY A 47 8.31 -7.60 -3.10
CA GLY A 47 7.72 -7.55 -1.76
C GLY A 47 8.38 -6.51 -0.86
N ILE A 48 7.56 -5.76 -0.12
CA ILE A 48 7.97 -4.77 0.88
C ILE A 48 7.46 -5.21 2.25
N HIS A 49 8.33 -5.18 3.25
CA HIS A 49 7.95 -5.40 4.64
C HIS A 49 8.48 -4.26 5.50
N ALA A 50 7.60 -3.64 6.30
CA ALA A 50 7.99 -2.52 7.15
C ALA A 50 7.13 -2.43 8.42
N PRO A 51 7.70 -1.96 9.54
CA PRO A 51 6.90 -1.52 10.66
C PRO A 51 5.94 -0.40 10.25
N VAL A 52 4.75 -0.40 10.81
CA VAL A 52 3.70 0.59 10.56
C VAL A 52 3.13 1.09 11.86
N THR A 53 2.92 2.40 11.95
CA THR A 53 2.16 3.04 13.02
C THR A 53 0.79 3.44 12.48
N VAL A 54 -0.28 3.01 13.14
CA VAL A 54 -1.66 3.39 12.83
C VAL A 54 -2.16 4.28 13.94
N THR A 55 -2.46 5.53 13.60
CA THR A 55 -3.08 6.52 14.49
C THR A 55 -4.56 6.70 14.10
N GLY A 56 -5.28 7.62 14.75
CA GLY A 56 -6.72 7.79 14.51
C GLY A 56 -7.12 8.04 13.05
N ASP A 57 -6.30 8.73 12.26
CA ASP A 57 -6.60 9.07 10.85
C ASP A 57 -5.45 8.77 9.87
N LYS A 58 -4.33 8.20 10.33
CA LYS A 58 -3.13 8.00 9.51
C LYS A 58 -2.45 6.67 9.72
N VAL A 59 -1.88 6.17 8.62
CA VAL A 59 -0.94 5.07 8.53
C VAL A 59 0.44 5.64 8.18
N VAL A 60 1.46 5.32 8.96
CA VAL A 60 2.84 5.75 8.72
C VAL A 60 3.71 4.51 8.58
N ILE A 61 4.34 4.34 7.42
CA ILE A 61 5.30 3.27 7.16
C ILE A 61 6.69 3.73 7.59
N ASP A 62 7.37 2.99 8.47
CA ASP A 62 8.75 3.31 8.87
C ASP A 62 9.72 2.82 7.79
N THR A 63 9.91 3.65 6.77
CA THR A 63 10.79 3.37 5.63
C THR A 63 12.26 3.18 6.01
N ARG A 64 12.68 3.63 7.20
CA ARG A 64 14.06 3.40 7.70
C ARG A 64 14.30 1.97 8.18
N ARG A 65 13.22 1.24 8.48
CA ARG A 65 13.23 -0.15 8.93
C ARG A 65 12.54 -1.08 7.93
N MET A 66 12.37 -0.60 6.70
CA MET A 66 11.78 -1.34 5.61
C MET A 66 12.80 -2.29 4.99
N SER A 67 12.37 -3.51 4.69
CA SER A 67 13.08 -4.45 3.83
C SER A 67 12.32 -4.61 2.52
N ILE A 68 13.05 -4.62 1.41
CA ILE A 68 12.50 -4.80 0.06
C ILE A 68 13.18 -6.02 -0.57
N GLU A 69 12.41 -6.88 -1.23
CA GLU A 69 12.95 -7.98 -2.02
C GLU A 69 13.77 -7.43 -3.20
N ALA A 70 15.01 -7.90 -3.35
CA ALA A 70 15.87 -7.49 -4.45
C ALA A 70 15.46 -8.21 -5.74
N GLN A 71 14.64 -7.56 -6.56
CA GLN A 71 14.17 -8.08 -7.84
C GLN A 71 14.32 -7.02 -8.94
N TYR A 72 14.79 -7.44 -10.11
CA TYR A 72 14.80 -6.58 -11.29
C TYR A 72 13.47 -6.73 -12.03
N CYS A 73 12.79 -5.61 -12.24
CA CYS A 73 11.66 -5.50 -13.15
C CYS A 73 11.86 -4.33 -14.10
N GLY A 74 11.77 -4.61 -15.39
CA GLY A 74 11.78 -3.57 -16.41
C GLY A 74 10.45 -2.80 -16.43
N PRO A 75 10.40 -1.66 -17.14
CA PRO A 75 9.16 -0.95 -17.42
C PRO A 75 8.13 -1.85 -18.16
N PRO A 76 6.82 -1.64 -17.93
CA PRO A 76 6.26 -0.61 -17.04
C PRO A 76 6.16 -1.08 -15.57
N VAL A 77 6.36 -2.37 -15.29
CA VAL A 77 6.17 -2.96 -13.96
C VAL A 77 7.08 -2.32 -12.91
N GLY A 78 8.36 -2.06 -13.26
CA GLY A 78 9.27 -1.34 -12.37
C GLY A 78 8.81 0.08 -12.03
N ASP A 79 8.09 0.75 -12.93
CA ASP A 79 7.57 2.10 -12.70
C ASP A 79 6.37 2.08 -11.73
N TYR A 80 5.56 1.03 -11.76
CA TYR A 80 4.45 0.84 -10.82
C TYR A 80 4.94 0.64 -9.38
N ASP A 81 5.96 -0.20 -9.20
CA ASP A 81 6.63 -0.40 -7.91
C ASP A 81 7.25 0.93 -7.42
N LEU A 82 7.96 1.66 -8.29
CA LEU A 82 8.56 2.95 -7.94
C LEU A 82 7.50 3.99 -7.50
N TRP A 83 6.36 4.03 -8.18
CA TRP A 83 5.24 4.88 -7.79
C TRP A 83 4.75 4.53 -6.38
N LEU A 84 4.59 3.24 -6.07
CA LEU A 84 4.17 2.79 -4.74
C LEU A 84 5.18 3.18 -3.67
N HIS A 85 6.49 3.05 -3.94
CA HIS A 85 7.54 3.52 -3.04
C HIS A 85 7.38 5.00 -2.72
N HIS A 86 7.13 5.84 -3.72
CA HIS A 86 6.86 7.25 -3.49
C HIS A 86 5.56 7.48 -2.72
N LEU A 87 4.49 6.71 -2.95
CA LEU A 87 3.27 6.83 -2.18
C LEU A 87 3.52 6.58 -0.68
N ILE A 88 4.22 5.50 -0.32
CA ILE A 88 4.40 5.06 1.09
C ILE A 88 5.51 5.79 1.85
N GLU A 89 6.37 6.55 1.18
CA GLU A 89 7.36 7.46 1.80
C GLU A 89 6.70 8.60 2.61
N ARG A 90 5.41 8.84 2.39
CA ARG A 90 4.65 9.89 3.07
C ARG A 90 3.56 9.25 3.96
N PRO A 91 3.20 9.90 5.08
CA PRO A 91 2.04 9.48 5.86
C PRO A 91 0.80 9.38 4.99
N LEU A 92 0.08 8.27 5.09
CA LEU A 92 -1.17 8.02 4.39
C LEU A 92 -2.32 8.33 5.32
N ARG A 93 -3.27 9.15 4.89
CA ARG A 93 -4.60 9.19 5.51
C ARG A 93 -5.32 7.90 5.16
N TYR A 94 -6.13 7.39 6.08
CA TYR A 94 -6.94 6.22 5.80
C TYR A 94 -8.40 6.37 6.19
N SER A 95 -9.26 5.65 5.47
CA SER A 95 -10.64 5.37 5.87
C SER A 95 -10.92 3.89 5.70
N TRP A 96 -11.54 3.27 6.71
CA TRP A 96 -11.88 1.85 6.72
C TRP A 96 -13.30 1.67 7.23
N ASP A 97 -14.17 1.05 6.43
CA ASP A 97 -15.59 0.81 6.78
C ASP A 97 -15.91 -0.65 7.13
N GLY A 98 -14.90 -1.52 7.18
CA GLY A 98 -15.08 -2.96 7.39
C GLY A 98 -15.03 -3.79 6.10
N ARG A 99 -15.13 -3.15 4.93
CA ARG A 99 -15.04 -3.80 3.61
C ARG A 99 -14.06 -3.11 2.67
N THR A 100 -14.05 -1.80 2.63
CA THR A 100 -13.25 -0.97 1.73
C THR A 100 -12.25 -0.13 2.52
N LEU A 101 -10.97 -0.26 2.18
CA LEU A 101 -9.87 0.54 2.71
C LEU A 101 -9.44 1.55 1.67
N ILE A 102 -9.38 2.82 2.04
CA ILE A 102 -8.80 3.87 1.18
C ILE A 102 -7.55 4.38 1.88
N LEU A 103 -6.42 4.40 1.17
CA LEU A 103 -5.16 5.01 1.61
C LEU A 103 -4.82 6.15 0.66
N ASN A 104 -4.56 7.36 1.15
CA ASN A 104 -4.22 8.48 0.29
C ASN A 104 -3.26 9.49 0.93
N ASN A 105 -2.58 10.23 0.07
CA ASN A 105 -1.88 11.46 0.40
C ASN A 105 -1.82 12.37 -0.84
N ASP A 106 -0.95 13.39 -0.82
CA ASP A 106 -0.76 14.33 -1.92
C ASP A 106 -0.13 13.70 -3.19
N ARG A 107 0.40 12.48 -3.11
CA ARG A 107 1.00 11.75 -4.23
C ARG A 107 0.03 10.77 -4.90
N GLY A 108 -1.10 10.48 -4.29
CA GLY A 108 -2.10 9.59 -4.86
C GLY A 108 -2.99 8.91 -3.84
N SER A 109 -3.84 8.01 -4.35
CA SER A 109 -4.77 7.22 -3.57
C SER A 109 -4.80 5.77 -4.07
N LEU A 110 -5.05 4.85 -3.16
CA LEU A 110 -5.39 3.46 -3.45
C LEU A 110 -6.66 3.10 -2.71
N THR A 111 -7.59 2.49 -3.43
CA THR A 111 -8.78 1.85 -2.86
C THR A 111 -8.57 0.35 -2.89
N PHE A 112 -8.83 -0.29 -1.77
CA PHE A 112 -8.73 -1.72 -1.60
C PHE A 112 -10.04 -2.31 -1.12
N GLU A 113 -10.25 -3.57 -1.48
CA GLU A 113 -11.24 -4.44 -0.85
C GLU A 113 -10.53 -5.47 0.02
N ARG A 114 -11.19 -5.90 1.10
CA ARG A 114 -10.69 -6.99 1.95
C ARG A 114 -10.65 -8.30 1.17
N GLU A 115 -9.52 -9.01 1.27
CA GLU A 115 -9.39 -10.40 0.83
C GLU A 115 -9.74 -11.33 2.00
N GLU A 116 -10.51 -12.39 1.71
CA GLU A 116 -10.92 -13.42 2.67
C GLU A 116 -9.78 -14.41 3.00
#